data_AF-I1CNW4-F1
#
_entry.id   AF-I1CNW4-F1
#
_cell.length_a   1.000
_cell.length_b   1.000
_cell.length_c   1.000
_cell.angle_alpha   90.00
_cell.angle_beta   90.00
_cell.angle_gamma   90.00
#
_symmetry.space_group_name_H-M   'P 1'
#
loop_
_entity.id
_entity.type
_entity.pdbx_description
1 polymer ?
#
loop_
_entity_poly.entity_id
_entity_poly.type
_entity_poly.pdbx_seq_one_letter_code
_entity_poly.pdbx_strand_id
1 'polypeptide(L)'
;MVVPEADTTTASNLDSLRGFFDRNILNNGSDACIIQEVDVSAGFSDFQKFVCAYIKENKLTYEEHPQQILSLSSVLLLSQNPHPDFLNFISLEDLNSVKRGIRNQFGMTTFRFPRVVIMDMLAILDDLHEGSMLKTEAEIRFLQLSLNQEHAVAKIVKLYQALLIFLPPTAMAEINEETLAARYLQPIFSILFDMESSQFSITNENNLECEFNPNITKKRSEGEWATGISIYARKTNSFLEIKMLSEKENHSKINIDLVRLGIFSKNSIDVHSLKQCMAIQAIGTNLTFFLMKKVKKNLYLMVELDHIYFPQSREELAGLVGFSDRLFKILVAYNNCALESNNQGNLEEANIETLGSPLMKAITESTISKKRKNYQQHYCR
;
A
#
# COMPACT_ATOMS: atom_id res chain seq x y z
N MET A 1 -37.49 -39.11 7.89
CA MET A 1 -36.25 -39.26 7.10
C MET A 1 -36.16 -38.06 6.18
N VAL A 2 -35.36 -37.07 6.55
CA VAL A 2 -35.05 -35.93 5.68
C VAL A 2 -33.80 -36.34 4.90
N VAL A 3 -33.93 -36.39 3.58
CA VAL A 3 -32.83 -36.64 2.65
C VAL A 3 -31.92 -35.40 2.68
N PRO A 4 -30.58 -35.51 2.74
CA PRO A 4 -29.72 -34.35 2.62
C PRO A 4 -29.77 -33.85 1.18
N GLU A 5 -30.13 -32.58 0.98
CA GLU A 5 -29.92 -31.90 -0.30
C GLU A 5 -28.43 -31.92 -0.64
N ALA A 6 -28.11 -32.49 -1.80
CA ALA A 6 -26.77 -32.47 -2.34
C ALA A 6 -26.37 -31.01 -2.64
N ASP A 7 -25.15 -30.69 -2.22
CA ASP A 7 -24.50 -29.39 -2.27
C ASP A 7 -24.26 -28.92 -3.72
N THR A 8 -25.30 -28.39 -4.37
CA THR A 8 -25.25 -27.86 -5.76
C THR A 8 -24.45 -26.55 -5.88
N THR A 9 -24.06 -25.96 -4.76
CA THR A 9 -23.36 -24.66 -4.68
C THR A 9 -21.86 -24.81 -4.91
N THR A 10 -21.26 -25.95 -4.58
CA THR A 10 -19.80 -26.17 -4.65
C THR A 10 -19.30 -26.47 -6.07
N ALA A 11 -20.04 -27.24 -6.87
CA ALA A 11 -19.66 -27.56 -8.25
C ALA A 11 -19.70 -26.34 -9.18
N SER A 12 -20.75 -25.52 -9.09
CA SER A 12 -20.91 -24.25 -9.82
C SER A 12 -19.78 -23.26 -9.54
N ASN A 13 -19.35 -23.17 -8.28
CA ASN A 13 -18.24 -22.31 -7.87
C ASN A 13 -16.89 -22.82 -8.40
N LEU A 14 -16.68 -24.14 -8.50
CA LEU A 14 -15.44 -24.73 -9.02
C LEU A 14 -15.29 -24.50 -10.53
N ASP A 15 -16.35 -24.64 -11.31
CA ASP A 15 -16.33 -24.34 -12.75
C ASP A 15 -16.13 -22.85 -13.01
N SER A 16 -16.75 -21.99 -12.19
CA SER A 16 -16.55 -20.54 -12.22
C SER A 16 -15.10 -20.15 -11.86
N LEU A 17 -14.51 -20.79 -10.84
CA LEU A 17 -13.11 -20.62 -10.47
C LEU A 17 -12.17 -21.03 -11.61
N ARG A 18 -12.42 -22.18 -12.24
CA ARG A 18 -11.62 -22.66 -13.36
C ARG A 18 -11.66 -21.68 -14.54
N GLY A 19 -12.85 -21.25 -14.93
CA GLY A 19 -13.00 -20.26 -16.00
C GLY A 19 -12.34 -18.92 -15.65
N PHE A 20 -12.39 -18.50 -14.38
CA PHE A 20 -11.69 -17.31 -13.90
C PHE A 20 -10.17 -17.45 -14.02
N PHE A 21 -9.59 -18.57 -13.59
CA PHE A 21 -8.15 -18.82 -13.66
C PHE A 21 -7.63 -18.94 -15.09
N ASP A 22 -8.37 -19.62 -15.98
CA ASP A 22 -7.98 -19.73 -17.39
C ASP A 22 -7.87 -18.35 -18.08
N ARG A 23 -8.61 -17.34 -17.60
CA ARG A 23 -8.53 -15.95 -18.08
C ARG A 23 -7.45 -15.11 -17.39
N ASN A 24 -7.14 -15.41 -16.12
CA ASN A 24 -6.29 -14.60 -15.25
C ASN A 24 -4.85 -15.06 -15.14
N ILE A 25 -4.56 -16.33 -15.45
CA ILE A 25 -3.19 -16.83 -15.48
C ILE A 25 -2.44 -16.12 -16.60
N LEU A 26 -1.23 -15.65 -16.29
CA LEU A 26 -0.35 -15.04 -17.26
C LEU A 26 0.11 -16.10 -18.27
N ASN A 27 -0.32 -15.97 -19.52
CA ASN A 27 0.13 -16.82 -20.61
C ASN A 27 1.48 -16.31 -21.14
N ASN A 28 2.49 -17.18 -21.22
CA ASN A 28 3.83 -16.86 -21.70
C ASN A 28 3.89 -16.54 -23.22
N GLY A 29 2.75 -16.47 -23.89
CA GLY A 29 2.62 -16.11 -25.29
C GLY A 29 2.86 -14.62 -25.51
N SER A 30 4.08 -14.28 -25.93
CA SER A 30 4.46 -13.16 -26.80
C SER A 30 5.01 -11.83 -26.24
N ASP A 31 5.30 -11.67 -24.94
CA ASP A 31 6.20 -10.57 -24.50
C ASP A 31 6.75 -10.82 -23.07
N ALA A 32 8.04 -11.13 -22.94
CA ALA A 32 8.66 -11.32 -21.62
C ALA A 32 8.78 -9.98 -20.88
N CYS A 33 8.34 -9.94 -19.62
CA CYS A 33 8.53 -8.80 -18.72
C CYS A 33 9.88 -8.94 -18.01
N ILE A 34 10.94 -8.45 -18.66
CA ILE A 34 12.30 -8.51 -18.14
C ILE A 34 12.60 -7.26 -17.32
N ILE A 35 12.97 -7.43 -16.05
CA ILE A 35 13.40 -6.34 -15.16
C ILE A 35 14.75 -6.74 -14.56
N GLN A 36 15.79 -5.94 -14.82
CA GLN A 36 17.15 -6.23 -14.34
C GLN A 36 17.60 -7.65 -14.71
N GLU A 37 17.39 -8.03 -15.98
CA GLU A 37 17.74 -9.36 -16.54
C GLU A 37 16.90 -10.54 -16.03
N VAL A 38 15.93 -10.29 -15.12
CA VAL A 38 15.02 -11.31 -14.60
C VAL A 38 13.71 -11.30 -15.39
N ASP A 39 13.30 -12.45 -15.94
CA ASP A 39 11.97 -12.63 -16.52
C ASP A 39 10.92 -12.81 -15.40
N VAL A 40 10.38 -11.68 -14.96
CA VAL A 40 9.37 -11.63 -13.90
C VAL A 40 8.06 -12.27 -14.36
N SER A 41 7.75 -12.20 -15.66
CA SER A 41 6.53 -12.81 -16.19
C SER A 41 6.55 -14.33 -16.14
N ALA A 42 7.68 -14.96 -16.50
CA ALA A 42 7.81 -16.41 -16.44
C ALA A 42 7.69 -16.91 -14.99
N GLY A 43 8.47 -16.33 -14.07
CA GLY A 43 8.43 -16.71 -12.65
C GLY A 43 7.05 -16.49 -12.02
N PHE A 44 6.36 -15.40 -12.37
CA PHE A 44 5.01 -15.17 -11.87
C PHE A 44 3.97 -16.13 -12.46
N SER A 45 4.04 -16.44 -13.76
CA SER A 45 3.15 -17.41 -14.41
C SER A 45 3.26 -18.78 -13.73
N ASP A 46 4.48 -19.23 -13.44
CA ASP A 46 4.71 -20.52 -12.79
C ASP A 46 4.25 -20.51 -11.33
N PHE A 47 4.43 -19.40 -10.61
CA PHE A 47 3.86 -19.22 -9.28
C PHE A 47 2.31 -19.27 -9.30
N GLN A 48 1.66 -18.59 -10.25
CA GLN A 48 0.20 -18.64 -10.40
C GLN A 48 -0.29 -20.08 -10.65
N LYS A 49 0.38 -20.83 -11.53
CA LYS A 49 0.06 -22.24 -11.78
C LYS A 49 0.21 -23.10 -10.53
N PHE A 50 1.26 -22.87 -9.75
CA PHE A 50 1.47 -23.53 -8.47
C PHE A 50 0.32 -23.25 -7.50
N VAL A 51 -0.07 -21.98 -7.33
CA VAL A 51 -1.19 -21.60 -6.45
C VAL A 51 -2.50 -22.24 -6.95
N CYS A 52 -2.76 -22.22 -8.26
CA CYS A 52 -3.95 -22.86 -8.84
C CYS A 52 -3.96 -24.39 -8.65
N ALA A 53 -2.80 -25.06 -8.61
CA ALA A 53 -2.72 -26.47 -8.27
C ALA A 53 -2.98 -26.70 -6.78
N TYR A 54 -2.37 -25.87 -5.92
CA TYR A 54 -2.50 -25.95 -4.46
C TYR A 54 -3.95 -25.86 -3.99
N ILE A 55 -4.72 -24.91 -4.53
CA ILE A 55 -6.12 -24.67 -4.11
C ILE A 55 -7.12 -25.76 -4.54
N LYS A 56 -6.70 -26.72 -5.38
CA LYS A 56 -7.54 -27.88 -5.72
C LYS A 56 -7.64 -28.86 -4.56
N GLU A 57 -6.60 -28.91 -3.73
CA GLU A 57 -6.46 -29.87 -2.64
C GLU A 57 -6.47 -29.19 -1.26
N ASN A 58 -6.15 -27.91 -1.21
CA ASN A 58 -5.98 -27.14 0.03
C ASN A 58 -6.74 -25.82 -0.02
N LYS A 59 -6.93 -25.20 1.14
CA LYS A 59 -7.45 -23.82 1.23
C LYS A 59 -6.34 -22.86 1.62
N LEU A 60 -6.47 -21.62 1.14
CA LEU A 60 -5.58 -20.51 1.51
C LEU A 60 -6.05 -19.89 2.83
N THR A 61 -5.14 -19.21 3.51
CA THR A 61 -5.42 -18.51 4.76
C THR A 61 -4.88 -17.09 4.64
N TYR A 62 -5.57 -16.10 5.22
CA TYR A 62 -5.08 -14.73 5.15
C TYR A 62 -3.80 -14.52 5.96
N GLU A 63 -3.61 -15.29 7.04
CA GLU A 63 -2.41 -15.17 7.88
C GLU A 63 -1.14 -15.55 7.14
N GLU A 64 -1.18 -16.62 6.35
CA GLU A 64 0.01 -17.21 5.73
C GLU A 64 0.12 -16.91 4.24
N HIS A 65 -1.01 -16.80 3.54
CA HIS A 65 -1.05 -16.82 2.08
C HIS A 65 -1.49 -15.51 1.38
N PRO A 66 -1.24 -14.29 1.89
CA PRO A 66 -1.69 -13.07 1.22
C PRO A 66 -1.05 -12.88 -0.16
N GLN A 67 0.19 -13.32 -0.36
CA GLN A 67 0.89 -13.23 -1.66
C GLN A 67 0.26 -14.18 -2.70
N GLN A 68 -0.08 -15.40 -2.30
CA GLN A 68 -0.79 -16.37 -3.13
C GLN A 68 -2.18 -15.86 -3.51
N ILE A 69 -2.92 -15.30 -2.54
CA ILE A 69 -4.25 -14.72 -2.78
C ILE A 69 -4.18 -13.57 -3.80
N LEU A 70 -3.24 -12.65 -3.64
CA LEU A 70 -3.02 -11.54 -4.58
C LEU A 70 -2.64 -12.03 -5.98
N SER A 71 -1.83 -13.10 -6.08
CA SER A 71 -1.40 -13.67 -7.37
C SER A 71 -2.56 -14.13 -8.23
N LEU A 72 -3.64 -14.62 -7.62
CA LEU A 72 -4.85 -15.03 -8.32
C LEU A 72 -5.62 -13.84 -8.92
N SER A 73 -5.35 -12.63 -8.46
CA SER A 73 -5.88 -11.37 -9.04
C SER A 73 -4.85 -10.67 -9.93
N SER A 74 -3.87 -11.40 -10.47
CA SER A 74 -2.78 -10.85 -11.29
C SER A 74 -1.84 -9.87 -10.57
N VAL A 75 -1.87 -9.82 -9.24
CA VAL A 75 -1.02 -8.92 -8.44
C VAL A 75 0.17 -9.69 -7.88
N LEU A 76 1.37 -9.32 -8.31
CA LEU A 76 2.62 -9.78 -7.72
C LEU A 76 3.06 -8.81 -6.62
N LEU A 77 2.99 -9.26 -5.36
CA LEU A 77 3.49 -8.54 -4.21
C LEU A 77 5.02 -8.71 -4.07
N LEU A 78 5.75 -7.60 -4.15
CA LEU A 78 7.20 -7.52 -3.93
C LEU A 78 7.47 -6.87 -2.56
N SER A 79 7.13 -7.57 -1.48
CA SER A 79 7.36 -7.14 -0.10
C SER A 79 8.79 -7.43 0.38
N GLN A 80 9.21 -6.84 1.50
CA GLN A 80 10.55 -7.12 2.07
C GLN A 80 10.76 -8.60 2.39
N ASN A 81 9.71 -9.26 2.86
CA ASN A 81 9.71 -10.63 3.32
C ASN A 81 8.76 -11.46 2.41
N PRO A 82 9.24 -11.95 1.25
CA PRO A 82 8.43 -12.77 0.36
C PRO A 82 8.09 -14.12 1.01
N HIS A 83 6.96 -14.69 0.61
CA HIS A 83 6.60 -16.04 1.04
C HIS A 83 7.63 -17.08 0.55
N PRO A 84 8.01 -18.08 1.37
CA PRO A 84 8.99 -19.10 0.96
C PRO A 84 8.64 -19.81 -0.35
N ASP A 85 7.37 -20.18 -0.55
CA ASP A 85 6.92 -20.81 -1.81
C ASP A 85 7.26 -19.98 -3.05
N PHE A 86 7.19 -18.65 -2.95
CA PHE A 86 7.49 -17.77 -4.07
C PHE A 86 8.97 -17.80 -4.45
N LEU A 87 9.86 -18.03 -3.47
CA LEU A 87 11.30 -18.09 -3.69
C LEU A 87 11.75 -19.29 -4.53
N ASN A 88 10.88 -20.28 -4.73
CA ASN A 88 11.11 -21.39 -5.65
C ASN A 88 11.02 -20.98 -7.12
N PHE A 89 10.39 -19.83 -7.42
CA PHE A 89 10.13 -19.35 -8.78
C PHE A 89 11.00 -18.14 -9.15
N ILE A 90 11.27 -17.27 -8.17
CA ILE A 90 12.20 -16.14 -8.33
C ILE A 90 13.10 -16.12 -7.10
N SER A 91 14.41 -16.22 -7.32
CA SER A 91 15.38 -16.25 -6.22
C SER A 91 15.35 -14.94 -5.42
N LEU A 92 15.83 -14.98 -4.17
CA LEU A 92 15.89 -13.77 -3.35
C LEU A 92 16.81 -12.70 -3.95
N GLU A 93 17.89 -13.11 -4.62
CA GLU A 93 18.82 -12.22 -5.31
C GLU A 93 18.12 -11.52 -6.49
N ASP A 94 17.46 -12.31 -7.34
CA ASP A 94 16.68 -11.81 -8.48
C ASP A 94 15.57 -10.86 -8.01
N LEU A 95 14.87 -11.23 -6.94
CA LEU A 95 13.82 -10.39 -6.36
C LEU A 95 14.35 -9.04 -5.89
N ASN A 96 15.52 -9.01 -5.26
CA ASN A 96 16.16 -7.78 -4.81
C ASN A 96 16.62 -6.92 -6.00
N SER A 97 17.10 -7.55 -7.08
CA SER A 97 17.41 -6.87 -8.34
C SER A 97 16.15 -6.26 -8.96
N VAL A 98 15.06 -7.03 -9.08
CA VAL A 98 13.76 -6.55 -9.58
C VAL A 98 13.24 -5.37 -8.75
N LYS A 99 13.22 -5.48 -7.42
CA LYS A 99 12.82 -4.38 -6.52
C LYS A 99 13.65 -3.12 -6.75
N ARG A 100 14.97 -3.25 -6.91
CA ARG A 100 15.87 -2.12 -7.19
C ARG A 100 15.57 -1.50 -8.54
N GLY A 101 15.38 -2.31 -9.58
CA GLY A 101 15.01 -1.86 -10.91
C GLY A 101 13.71 -1.06 -10.90
N ILE A 102 12.69 -1.54 -10.20
CA ILE A 102 11.40 -0.85 -10.09
C ILE A 102 11.52 0.44 -9.26
N ARG A 103 12.21 0.42 -8.12
CA ARG A 103 12.47 1.62 -7.31
C ARG A 103 13.23 2.69 -8.10
N ASN A 104 14.13 2.30 -8.99
CA ASN A 104 14.78 3.22 -9.93
C ASN A 104 13.79 3.84 -10.91
N GLN A 105 12.88 3.04 -11.47
CA GLN A 105 11.81 3.54 -12.35
C GLN A 105 10.87 4.53 -11.64
N PHE A 106 10.74 4.43 -10.32
CA PHE A 106 9.98 5.37 -9.49
C PHE A 106 10.79 6.61 -9.06
N GLY A 107 12.08 6.70 -9.40
CA GLY A 107 12.95 7.84 -9.07
C GLY A 107 13.48 7.83 -7.63
N MET A 108 13.44 6.69 -6.92
CA MET A 108 13.81 6.62 -5.50
C MET A 108 15.32 6.57 -5.21
N THR A 109 16.19 6.40 -6.20
CA THR A 109 17.63 6.15 -5.96
C THR A 109 18.52 7.36 -6.15
N THR A 110 18.04 8.39 -6.83
CA THR A 110 18.88 9.52 -7.24
C THR A 110 18.99 10.60 -6.17
N PHE A 111 17.94 10.80 -5.36
CA PHE A 111 17.83 11.98 -4.52
C PHE A 111 17.94 11.67 -3.02
N ARG A 112 18.53 12.62 -2.30
CA ARG A 112 18.66 12.62 -0.84
C ARG A 112 18.05 13.88 -0.28
N PHE A 113 17.53 13.79 0.94
CA PHE A 113 17.02 14.96 1.64
C PHE A 113 18.20 15.90 1.99
N PRO A 114 18.07 17.23 1.79
CA PRO A 114 19.16 18.17 2.04
C PRO A 114 19.68 18.09 3.48
N ARG A 115 21.00 17.91 3.63
CA ARG A 115 21.61 17.74 4.96
C ARG A 115 21.59 19.01 5.80
N VAL A 116 21.72 20.17 5.16
CA VAL A 116 21.62 21.47 5.84
C VAL A 116 20.24 21.59 6.52
N VAL A 117 19.17 21.25 5.79
CA VAL A 117 17.80 21.27 6.33
C VAL A 117 17.63 20.27 7.48
N ILE A 118 18.24 19.08 7.40
CA ILE A 118 18.24 18.13 8.54
C ILE A 118 18.89 18.74 9.78
N MET A 119 20.04 19.40 9.63
CA MET A 119 20.73 20.02 10.75
C MET A 119 19.91 21.17 11.35
N ASP A 120 19.28 21.99 10.50
CA ASP A 120 18.40 23.07 10.95
C ASP A 120 17.17 22.53 11.70
N MET A 121 16.56 21.45 11.21
CA MET A 121 15.43 20.79 11.88
C MET A 121 15.84 20.21 13.23
N LEU A 122 17.01 19.58 13.33
CA LEU A 122 17.53 19.05 14.59
C LEU A 122 17.81 20.18 15.59
N ALA A 123 18.44 21.26 15.16
CA ALA A 123 18.70 22.42 16.02
C ALA A 123 17.40 23.00 16.62
N ILE A 124 16.33 23.12 15.82
CA ILE A 124 15.02 23.56 16.32
C ILE A 124 14.46 22.59 17.37
N LEU A 125 14.58 21.28 17.15
CA LEU A 125 14.08 20.25 18.08
C LEU A 125 14.92 20.18 19.36
N ASP A 126 16.23 20.34 19.27
CA ASP A 126 17.15 20.34 20.41
C ASP A 126 16.89 21.56 21.30
N ASP A 127 16.79 22.76 20.73
CA ASP A 127 16.43 23.98 21.46
C ASP A 127 15.06 23.84 22.17
N LEU A 128 14.09 23.23 21.50
CA LEU A 128 12.77 22.96 22.08
C LEU A 128 12.86 21.94 23.23
N HIS A 129 13.69 20.91 23.09
CA HIS A 129 13.88 19.87 24.10
C HIS A 129 14.61 20.39 25.34
N GLU A 130 15.63 21.23 25.15
CA GLU A 130 16.37 21.89 26.23
C GLU A 130 15.56 22.98 26.94
N GLY A 131 14.41 23.36 26.39
CA GLY A 131 13.55 24.42 26.92
C GLY A 131 14.06 25.82 26.65
N SER A 132 15.05 25.97 25.76
CA SER A 132 15.57 27.27 25.31
C SER A 132 14.64 27.94 24.28
N MET A 133 13.73 27.17 23.68
CA MET A 133 12.73 27.64 22.70
C MET A 133 11.30 27.25 23.10
N LEU A 134 10.35 28.18 22.92
CA LEU A 134 8.93 27.91 23.11
C LEU A 134 8.33 27.14 21.92
N LYS A 135 7.30 26.34 22.17
CA LYS A 135 6.57 25.60 21.11
C LYS A 135 6.16 26.51 19.94
N THR A 136 5.53 27.64 20.22
CA THR A 136 5.08 28.59 19.19
C THR A 136 6.24 29.17 18.37
N GLU A 137 7.40 29.36 19.00
CA GLU A 137 8.60 29.81 18.30
C GLU A 137 9.13 28.72 17.36
N ALA A 138 9.19 27.47 17.82
CA ALA A 138 9.59 26.32 16.99
C ALA A 138 8.65 26.13 15.78
N GLU A 139 7.33 26.30 15.97
CA GLU A 139 6.36 26.27 14.88
C GLU A 139 6.64 27.33 13.81
N ILE A 140 6.97 28.55 14.23
CA ILE A 140 7.32 29.65 13.32
C ILE A 140 8.62 29.34 12.58
N ARG A 141 9.64 28.81 13.27
CA ARG A 141 10.93 28.48 12.65
C ARG A 141 10.80 27.36 11.62
N PHE A 142 10.02 26.31 11.89
CA PHE A 142 9.74 25.29 10.88
C PHE A 142 9.02 25.86 9.66
N LEU A 143 8.04 26.75 9.87
CA LEU A 143 7.36 27.41 8.75
C LEU A 143 8.33 28.23 7.90
N GLN A 144 9.16 29.06 8.54
CA GLN A 144 10.18 29.87 7.87
C GLN A 144 11.19 29.00 7.11
N LEU A 145 11.65 27.90 7.72
CA LEU A 145 12.53 26.95 7.06
C LEU A 145 11.86 26.38 5.80
N SER A 146 10.57 26.04 5.85
CA SER A 146 9.84 25.47 4.71
C SER A 146 9.66 26.43 3.53
N LEU A 147 9.57 27.74 3.78
CA LEU A 147 9.35 28.75 2.72
C LEU A 147 10.53 28.87 1.76
N ASN A 148 11.73 28.50 2.21
CA ASN A 148 12.97 28.61 1.43
C ASN A 148 13.35 27.29 0.72
N GLN A 149 12.43 26.32 0.61
CA GLN A 149 12.72 24.99 0.10
C GLN A 149 11.90 24.64 -1.14
N GLU A 150 12.41 23.71 -1.93
CA GLU A 150 11.64 23.07 -3.00
C GLU A 150 10.43 22.31 -2.43
N HIS A 151 9.39 22.15 -3.27
CA HIS A 151 8.08 21.66 -2.85
C HIS A 151 8.10 20.38 -1.99
N ALA A 152 8.85 19.35 -2.40
CA ALA A 152 8.92 18.09 -1.65
C ALA A 152 9.68 18.21 -0.31
N VAL A 153 10.73 19.05 -0.26
CA VAL A 153 11.46 19.33 0.98
C VAL A 153 10.59 20.15 1.93
N ALA A 154 9.93 21.18 1.40
CA ALA A 154 9.01 22.03 2.15
C ALA A 154 7.88 21.22 2.81
N LYS A 155 7.32 20.22 2.12
CA LYS A 155 6.30 19.31 2.67
C LYS A 155 6.80 18.53 3.88
N ILE A 156 8.01 17.99 3.84
CA ILE A 156 8.60 17.30 4.99
C ILE A 156 8.86 18.28 6.14
N VAL A 157 9.36 19.49 5.88
CA VAL A 157 9.55 20.48 6.95
C VAL A 157 8.20 20.86 7.58
N LYS A 158 7.17 21.09 6.78
CA LYS A 158 5.80 21.38 7.25
C LYS A 158 5.18 20.22 8.03
N LEU A 159 5.53 18.98 7.72
CA LEU A 159 5.11 17.82 8.49
C LEU A 159 5.58 17.94 9.95
N TYR A 160 6.83 18.37 10.20
CA TYR A 160 7.33 18.55 11.58
C TYR A 160 6.58 19.66 12.30
N GLN A 161 6.31 20.77 11.62
CA GLN A 161 5.48 21.84 12.16
C GLN A 161 4.11 21.31 12.60
N ALA A 162 3.43 20.52 11.75
CA ALA A 162 2.12 20.00 12.06
C ALA A 162 2.15 18.94 13.17
N LEU A 163 3.11 18.02 13.14
CA LEU A 163 3.27 17.05 14.22
C LEU A 163 3.54 17.76 15.56
N LEU A 164 4.30 18.86 15.57
CA LEU A 164 4.49 19.67 16.77
C LEU A 164 3.17 20.28 17.28
N ILE A 165 2.28 20.68 16.38
CA ILE A 165 0.95 21.23 16.71
C ILE A 165 0.03 20.13 17.28
N PHE A 166 -0.09 18.99 16.57
CA PHE A 166 -1.10 17.97 16.84
C PHE A 166 -0.68 16.91 17.88
N LEU A 167 0.61 16.56 17.96
CA LEU A 167 1.05 15.50 18.86
C LEU A 167 1.00 15.94 20.34
N PRO A 168 0.63 15.02 21.25
CA PRO A 168 0.75 15.27 22.68
C PRO A 168 2.22 15.44 23.11
N PRO A 169 2.51 16.09 24.25
CA PRO A 169 3.87 16.13 24.81
C PRO A 169 4.50 14.73 24.94
N THR A 170 3.78 13.82 25.60
CA THR A 170 4.19 12.45 25.89
C THR A 170 3.27 11.44 25.18
N ALA A 171 3.78 10.24 24.90
CA ALA A 171 3.01 9.20 24.22
C ALA A 171 1.80 8.75 25.06
N MET A 172 0.71 8.42 24.38
CA MET A 172 -0.47 7.84 25.01
C MET A 172 -0.35 6.31 25.03
N ALA A 173 -0.76 5.67 26.13
CA ALA A 173 -0.66 4.21 26.27
C ALA A 173 -1.57 3.45 25.29
N GLU A 174 -2.77 3.98 25.02
CA GLU A 174 -3.71 3.44 24.05
C GLU A 174 -4.28 4.55 23.17
N ILE A 175 -4.30 4.30 21.87
CA ILE A 175 -4.86 5.20 20.86
C ILE A 175 -5.95 4.42 20.14
N ASN A 176 -7.20 4.89 20.26
CA ASN A 176 -8.32 4.31 19.52
C ASN A 176 -8.24 4.68 18.03
N GLU A 177 -8.96 3.95 17.18
CA GLU A 177 -8.92 4.10 15.71
C GLU A 177 -9.30 5.52 15.25
N GLU A 178 -10.33 6.13 15.85
CA GLU A 178 -10.77 7.49 15.51
C GLU A 178 -9.68 8.54 15.83
N THR A 179 -9.06 8.43 16.99
CA THR A 179 -7.96 9.32 17.40
C THR A 179 -6.74 9.09 16.52
N LEU A 180 -6.42 7.84 16.21
CA LEU A 180 -5.33 7.48 15.30
C LEU A 180 -5.52 8.13 13.93
N ALA A 181 -6.71 7.97 13.35
CA ALA A 181 -7.08 8.55 12.07
C ALA A 181 -7.03 10.09 12.10
N ALA A 182 -7.76 10.72 13.02
CA ALA A 182 -7.96 12.18 13.00
C ALA A 182 -6.77 12.98 13.50
N ARG A 183 -6.07 12.50 14.54
CA ARG A 183 -5.01 13.27 15.23
C ARG A 183 -3.61 12.95 14.72
N TYR A 184 -3.36 11.72 14.29
CA TYR A 184 -2.01 11.29 13.87
C TYR A 184 -1.94 11.19 12.36
N LEU A 185 -2.80 10.38 11.73
CA LEU A 185 -2.67 10.04 10.32
C LEU A 185 -3.16 11.15 9.38
N GLN A 186 -4.29 11.79 9.66
CA GLN A 186 -4.85 12.85 8.82
C GLN A 186 -3.86 14.00 8.61
N PRO A 187 -3.18 14.57 9.64
CA PRO A 187 -2.19 15.61 9.44
C PRO A 187 -0.96 15.15 8.66
N ILE A 188 -0.51 13.90 8.86
CA ILE A 188 0.64 13.33 8.12
C ILE A 188 0.30 13.30 6.63
N PHE A 189 -0.86 12.74 6.31
CA PHE A 189 -1.24 12.44 4.94
C PHE A 189 -1.65 13.67 4.14
N SER A 190 -2.39 14.61 4.75
CA SER A 190 -2.75 15.85 4.08
C SER A 190 -1.51 16.66 3.70
N ILE A 191 -0.52 16.77 4.59
CA ILE A 191 0.67 17.58 4.33
C ILE A 191 1.58 16.92 3.28
N LEU A 192 1.79 15.61 3.39
CA LEU A 192 2.68 14.90 2.50
C LEU A 192 2.10 14.78 1.09
N PHE A 193 0.81 14.49 0.97
CA PHE A 193 0.25 14.00 -0.29
C PHE A 193 -0.85 14.89 -0.90
N ASP A 194 -1.42 15.87 -0.17
CA ASP A 194 -2.35 16.81 -0.82
C ASP A 194 -1.61 17.64 -1.88
N MET A 195 -2.31 17.90 -2.98
CA MET A 195 -1.89 18.79 -4.06
C MET A 195 -3.10 19.65 -4.45
N GLU A 196 -2.89 20.73 -5.19
CA GLU A 196 -3.99 21.60 -5.62
C GLU A 196 -5.10 20.84 -6.38
N SER A 197 -4.73 19.77 -7.08
CA SER A 197 -5.63 18.91 -7.85
C SER A 197 -6.03 17.60 -7.16
N SER A 198 -5.51 17.31 -5.96
CA SER A 198 -5.80 16.07 -5.23
C SER A 198 -5.92 16.29 -3.73
N GLN A 199 -7.03 15.83 -3.17
CA GLN A 199 -7.27 15.95 -1.74
C GLN A 199 -7.35 14.57 -1.11
N PHE A 200 -6.64 14.42 0.00
CA PHE A 200 -6.79 13.28 0.90
C PHE A 200 -8.07 13.40 1.69
N SER A 201 -8.81 12.30 1.77
CA SER A 201 -9.94 12.20 2.67
C SER A 201 -10.04 10.81 3.27
N ILE A 202 -10.11 10.74 4.60
CA ILE A 202 -10.56 9.56 5.34
C ILE A 202 -12.09 9.57 5.27
N THR A 203 -12.67 8.66 4.48
CA THR A 203 -14.12 8.60 4.26
C THR A 203 -14.61 7.15 4.30
N ASN A 204 -15.88 6.99 4.70
CA ASN A 204 -16.59 5.72 4.64
C ASN A 204 -17.53 5.63 3.41
N GLU A 205 -17.39 6.53 2.43
CA GLU A 205 -18.29 6.66 1.29
C GLU A 205 -17.86 5.77 0.10
N ASN A 206 -18.80 5.11 -0.58
CA ASN A 206 -18.47 4.28 -1.74
C ASN A 206 -18.03 5.15 -2.94
N ASN A 207 -17.04 4.72 -3.72
CA ASN A 207 -16.61 5.34 -4.99
C ASN A 207 -17.00 4.47 -6.20
N LEU A 208 -16.79 5.00 -7.41
CA LEU A 208 -17.13 4.34 -8.68
C LEU A 208 -16.45 2.97 -8.83
N GLU A 209 -15.25 2.79 -8.27
CA GLU A 209 -14.49 1.54 -8.28
C GLU A 209 -15.20 0.40 -7.53
N CYS A 210 -16.05 0.73 -6.56
CA CYS A 210 -16.91 -0.25 -5.86
C CYS A 210 -18.06 -0.76 -6.75
N GLU A 211 -18.48 -0.01 -7.77
CA GLU A 211 -19.55 -0.41 -8.69
C GLU A 211 -19.09 -1.46 -9.71
N PHE A 212 -17.80 -1.45 -10.10
CA PHE A 212 -17.22 -2.39 -11.07
C PHE A 212 -16.97 -3.80 -10.51
N ASN A 213 -16.88 -3.97 -9.18
CA ASN A 213 -16.82 -5.29 -8.55
C ASN A 213 -17.48 -5.25 -7.16
N PRO A 214 -18.82 -5.37 -7.08
CA PRO A 214 -19.60 -5.10 -5.86
C PRO A 214 -19.36 -6.08 -4.71
N ASN A 215 -18.52 -7.11 -4.91
CA ASN A 215 -18.56 -8.29 -4.05
C ASN A 215 -17.39 -8.41 -3.07
N ILE A 216 -16.17 -7.96 -3.38
CA ILE A 216 -15.03 -8.06 -2.43
C ILE A 216 -15.16 -7.06 -1.28
N THR A 217 -15.88 -5.96 -1.53
CA THR A 217 -15.86 -4.77 -0.67
C THR A 217 -17.27 -4.20 -0.54
N LYS A 218 -18.10 -4.80 0.32
CA LYS A 218 -19.27 -4.06 0.87
C LYS A 218 -18.84 -2.94 1.82
N LYS A 219 -17.55 -2.88 2.19
CA LYS A 219 -16.90 -1.78 2.91
C LYS A 219 -15.61 -1.37 2.20
N ARG A 220 -15.45 -0.06 2.07
CA ARG A 220 -14.31 0.67 1.49
C ARG A 220 -13.04 0.54 2.35
N SER A 221 -11.89 0.88 1.77
CA SER A 221 -10.70 1.28 2.54
C SER A 221 -11.00 2.50 3.42
N GLU A 222 -10.36 2.56 4.57
CA GLU A 222 -10.65 3.58 5.59
C GLU A 222 -10.18 5.00 5.17
N GLY A 223 -9.24 5.13 4.23
CA GLY A 223 -8.91 6.40 3.59
C GLY A 223 -8.57 6.30 2.11
N GLU A 224 -8.66 7.43 1.41
CA GLU A 224 -8.37 7.55 -0.03
C GLU A 224 -7.76 8.90 -0.42
N TRP A 225 -7.00 8.91 -1.51
CA TRP A 225 -6.66 10.14 -2.25
C TRP A 225 -7.31 10.11 -3.62
N ALA A 226 -8.06 11.15 -3.95
CA ALA A 226 -8.65 11.32 -5.26
C ALA A 226 -8.14 12.59 -5.96
N THR A 227 -7.71 12.43 -7.21
CA THR A 227 -7.43 13.53 -8.14
C THR A 227 -8.70 13.91 -8.91
N GLY A 228 -9.09 15.18 -8.91
CA GLY A 228 -10.27 15.69 -9.63
C GLY A 228 -11.04 16.78 -8.87
N ILE A 229 -11.42 17.85 -9.57
CA ILE A 229 -12.04 19.06 -9.00
C ILE A 229 -13.54 18.86 -8.66
N SER A 230 -14.20 17.85 -9.23
CA SER A 230 -15.61 17.53 -8.98
C SER A 230 -15.80 16.08 -8.54
N ILE A 231 -16.82 15.81 -7.72
CA ILE A 231 -17.21 14.46 -7.27
C ILE A 231 -17.40 13.46 -8.42
N TYR A 232 -17.72 13.94 -9.62
CA TYR A 232 -17.93 13.12 -10.83
C TYR A 232 -16.64 12.89 -11.66
N ALA A 233 -15.54 13.57 -11.34
CA ALA A 233 -14.26 13.47 -12.02
C ALA A 233 -13.14 12.94 -11.10
N ARG A 234 -13.49 12.45 -9.90
CA ARG A 234 -12.54 11.91 -8.93
C ARG A 234 -12.00 10.57 -9.41
N LYS A 235 -10.70 10.54 -9.68
CA LYS A 235 -9.91 9.32 -9.88
C LYS A 235 -9.18 9.01 -8.59
N THR A 236 -9.55 7.94 -7.89
CA THR A 236 -8.87 7.58 -6.63
C THR A 236 -7.51 6.98 -6.94
N ASN A 237 -6.43 7.73 -6.77
CA ASN A 237 -5.08 7.27 -7.14
C ASN A 237 -4.34 6.60 -5.97
N SER A 238 -4.91 6.63 -4.76
CA SER A 238 -4.28 6.00 -3.60
C SER A 238 -5.28 5.54 -2.53
N PHE A 239 -4.91 4.52 -1.76
CA PHE A 239 -5.74 3.90 -0.73
C PHE A 239 -5.00 3.76 0.60
N LEU A 240 -5.74 3.85 1.71
CA LEU A 240 -5.26 3.67 3.09
C LEU A 240 -6.17 2.70 3.86
N GLU A 241 -5.57 1.73 4.54
CA GLU A 241 -6.24 0.92 5.58
C GLU A 241 -5.56 1.15 6.92
N ILE A 242 -6.33 1.34 7.99
CA ILE A 242 -5.84 1.66 9.33
C ILE A 242 -6.22 0.53 10.29
N LYS A 243 -5.26 0.10 11.11
CA LYS A 243 -5.50 -0.80 12.23
C LYS A 243 -4.87 -0.25 13.49
N MET A 244 -5.51 -0.48 14.62
CA MET A 244 -4.93 -0.09 15.90
C MET A 244 -3.69 -0.93 16.20
N LEU A 245 -2.75 -0.38 16.97
CA LEU A 245 -1.54 -1.10 17.36
C LEU A 245 -1.85 -2.36 18.18
N SER A 246 -2.96 -2.35 18.94
CA SER A 246 -3.47 -3.52 19.67
C SER A 246 -3.84 -4.70 18.76
N GLU A 247 -4.06 -4.45 17.46
CA GLU A 247 -4.38 -5.48 16.48
C GLU A 247 -3.14 -6.04 15.76
N LYS A 248 -1.92 -5.63 16.12
CA LYS A 248 -0.67 -6.07 15.45
C LYS A 248 -0.47 -7.59 15.39
N GLU A 249 -1.00 -8.32 16.38
CA GLU A 249 -0.95 -9.79 16.47
C GLU A 249 -2.12 -10.47 15.74
N ASN A 250 -3.06 -9.70 15.20
CA ASN A 250 -4.19 -10.21 14.43
C ASN A 250 -3.84 -10.27 12.93
N HIS A 251 -2.95 -11.21 12.60
CA HIS A 251 -2.42 -11.40 11.25
C HIS A 251 -3.52 -11.55 10.19
N SER A 252 -4.62 -12.21 10.53
CA SER A 252 -5.75 -12.39 9.60
C SER A 252 -6.36 -11.06 9.19
N LYS A 253 -6.68 -10.17 10.14
CA LYS A 253 -7.25 -8.85 9.83
C LYS A 253 -6.27 -7.99 9.02
N ILE A 254 -5.02 -7.89 9.48
CA ILE A 254 -3.99 -7.08 8.81
C ILE A 254 -3.78 -7.54 7.37
N ASN A 255 -3.68 -8.85 7.14
CA ASN A 255 -3.42 -9.37 5.82
C ASN A 255 -4.66 -9.35 4.90
N ILE A 256 -5.87 -9.41 5.46
CA ILE A 256 -7.10 -9.10 4.70
C ILE A 256 -7.02 -7.68 4.14
N ASP A 257 -6.63 -6.71 4.96
CA ASP A 257 -6.53 -5.32 4.51
C ASP A 257 -5.40 -5.11 3.49
N LEU A 258 -4.28 -5.83 3.61
CA LEU A 258 -3.24 -5.83 2.57
C LEU A 258 -3.76 -6.38 1.23
N VAL A 259 -4.51 -7.49 1.26
CA VAL A 259 -5.14 -8.06 0.06
C VAL A 259 -6.13 -7.05 -0.55
N ARG A 260 -6.94 -6.38 0.29
CA ARG A 260 -7.88 -5.34 -0.13
C ARG A 260 -7.16 -4.16 -0.79
N LEU A 261 -6.08 -3.67 -0.20
CA LEU A 261 -5.26 -2.59 -0.77
C LEU A 261 -4.74 -2.96 -2.17
N GLY A 262 -4.26 -4.19 -2.37
CA GLY A 262 -3.83 -4.66 -3.69
C GLY A 262 -4.97 -4.69 -4.70
N ILE A 263 -6.13 -5.21 -4.30
CA ILE A 263 -7.34 -5.28 -5.15
C ILE A 263 -7.86 -3.88 -5.51
N PHE A 264 -7.95 -2.97 -4.54
CA PHE A 264 -8.36 -1.59 -4.76
C PHE A 264 -7.42 -0.86 -5.72
N SER A 265 -6.12 -1.00 -5.50
CA SER A 265 -5.10 -0.38 -6.35
C SER A 265 -5.19 -0.86 -7.80
N LYS A 266 -5.37 -2.18 -8.00
CA LYS A 266 -5.55 -2.77 -9.32
C LYS A 266 -6.82 -2.22 -9.99
N ASN A 267 -7.94 -2.28 -9.28
CA ASN A 267 -9.23 -1.84 -9.82
C ASN A 267 -9.18 -0.36 -10.21
N SER A 268 -8.55 0.49 -9.41
CA SER A 268 -8.40 1.90 -9.75
C SER A 268 -7.52 2.12 -10.98
N ILE A 269 -6.39 1.41 -11.09
CA ILE A 269 -5.54 1.43 -12.28
C ILE A 269 -6.37 1.06 -13.53
N ASP A 270 -7.20 0.03 -13.44
CA ASP A 270 -8.03 -0.44 -14.55
C ASP A 270 -9.15 0.55 -14.91
N VAL A 271 -9.91 1.01 -13.92
CA VAL A 271 -11.07 1.90 -14.11
C VAL A 271 -10.65 3.28 -14.62
N HIS A 272 -9.60 3.84 -14.03
CA HIS A 272 -9.18 5.22 -14.30
C HIS A 272 -8.01 5.33 -15.27
N SER A 273 -7.52 4.19 -15.77
CA SER A 273 -6.32 4.08 -16.62
C SER A 273 -5.11 4.76 -15.97
N LEU A 274 -4.91 4.52 -14.66
CA LEU A 274 -3.79 5.12 -13.94
C LEU A 274 -2.49 4.42 -14.31
N LYS A 275 -1.41 5.17 -14.45
CA LYS A 275 -0.07 4.59 -14.60
C LYS A 275 0.30 3.79 -13.35
N GLN A 276 -0.03 4.32 -12.17
CA GLN A 276 0.36 3.79 -10.87
C GLN A 276 -0.69 4.15 -9.81
N CYS A 277 -0.74 3.37 -8.73
CA CYS A 277 -1.61 3.62 -7.58
C CYS A 277 -0.84 3.35 -6.28
N MET A 278 -0.89 4.28 -5.33
CA MET A 278 -0.23 4.11 -4.03
C MET A 278 -1.17 3.44 -3.01
N ALA A 279 -0.65 2.52 -2.22
CA ALA A 279 -1.39 1.89 -1.14
C ALA A 279 -0.61 2.04 0.15
N ILE A 280 -1.31 2.32 1.25
CA ILE A 280 -0.70 2.54 2.55
C ILE A 280 -1.43 1.69 3.57
N GLN A 281 -0.65 0.95 4.37
CA GLN A 281 -1.17 0.20 5.50
C GLN A 281 -0.63 0.83 6.78
N ALA A 282 -1.53 1.25 7.67
CA ALA A 282 -1.20 1.80 8.97
C ALA A 282 -1.54 0.78 10.07
N ILE A 283 -0.56 0.45 10.92
CA ILE A 283 -0.76 -0.32 12.15
C ILE A 283 -0.28 0.53 13.33
N GLY A 284 -1.21 1.19 14.01
CA GLY A 284 -0.88 2.36 14.83
C GLY A 284 -0.23 3.44 13.97
N THR A 285 0.90 3.97 14.42
CA THR A 285 1.71 4.94 13.67
C THR A 285 2.82 4.30 12.82
N ASN A 286 2.83 2.97 12.69
CA ASN A 286 3.73 2.25 11.79
C ASN A 286 3.09 2.19 10.39
N LEU A 287 3.69 2.86 9.41
CA LEU A 287 3.17 2.97 8.05
C LEU A 287 4.01 2.17 7.07
N THR A 288 3.37 1.25 6.34
CA THR A 288 3.97 0.56 5.19
C THR A 288 3.43 1.16 3.90
N PHE A 289 4.32 1.65 3.05
CA PHE A 289 3.99 2.26 1.77
C PHE A 289 4.23 1.26 0.64
N PHE A 290 3.23 1.11 -0.23
CA PHE A 290 3.28 0.29 -1.42
C PHE A 290 2.99 1.14 -2.65
N LEU A 291 3.57 0.76 -3.78
CA LEU A 291 3.25 1.35 -5.06
C LEU A 291 2.93 0.26 -6.08
N MET A 292 1.76 0.36 -6.70
CA MET A 292 1.29 -0.56 -7.71
C MET A 292 1.42 0.02 -9.10
N LYS A 293 1.85 -0.79 -10.06
CA LYS A 293 1.87 -0.47 -11.50
C LYS A 293 1.45 -1.68 -12.33
N LYS A 294 0.64 -1.45 -13.36
CA LYS A 294 0.41 -2.44 -14.43
C LYS A 294 1.64 -2.47 -15.34
N VAL A 295 2.28 -3.62 -15.48
CA VAL A 295 3.47 -3.78 -16.35
C VAL A 295 3.17 -4.55 -17.62
N LYS A 296 2.15 -5.42 -17.58
CA LYS A 296 1.62 -6.15 -18.74
C LYS A 296 0.18 -6.58 -18.44
N LYS A 297 -0.58 -6.99 -19.47
CA LYS A 297 -1.78 -7.82 -19.28
C LYS A 297 -1.50 -8.98 -18.32
N ASN A 298 -2.38 -9.17 -17.35
CA ASN A 298 -2.30 -10.17 -16.27
C ASN A 298 -1.09 -10.02 -15.33
N LEU A 299 -0.43 -8.86 -15.29
CA LEU A 299 0.69 -8.62 -14.37
C LEU A 299 0.71 -7.18 -13.82
N TYR A 300 0.41 -7.07 -12.53
CA TYR A 300 0.54 -5.87 -11.72
C TYR A 300 1.63 -6.10 -10.69
N LEU A 301 2.57 -5.17 -10.58
CA LEU A 301 3.61 -5.23 -9.56
C LEU A 301 3.21 -4.31 -8.42
N MET A 302 3.02 -4.86 -7.22
CA MET A 302 2.81 -4.11 -5.98
C MET A 302 4.09 -4.14 -5.17
N VAL A 303 4.84 -3.04 -5.15
CA VAL A 303 6.16 -3.00 -4.54
C VAL A 303 6.10 -2.29 -3.21
N GLU A 304 6.62 -2.93 -2.17
CA GLU A 304 6.82 -2.25 -0.89
C GLU A 304 7.95 -1.23 -1.04
N LEU A 305 7.62 0.04 -0.86
CA LEU A 305 8.58 1.15 -0.92
C LEU A 305 9.34 1.23 0.39
N ASP A 306 8.62 1.34 1.51
CA ASP A 306 9.22 1.47 2.82
C ASP A 306 8.25 1.24 3.98
N HIS A 307 8.81 0.99 5.18
CA HIS A 307 8.09 0.88 6.45
C HIS A 307 8.60 1.90 7.48
N ILE A 308 7.81 2.92 7.80
CA ILE A 308 8.24 4.07 8.61
C ILE A 308 7.38 4.19 9.86
N TYR A 309 8.05 4.34 11.00
CA TYR A 309 7.41 4.67 12.27
C TYR A 309 7.27 6.19 12.40
N PHE A 310 6.04 6.66 12.58
CA PHE A 310 5.76 8.06 12.90
C PHE A 310 5.64 8.27 14.43
N PRO A 311 6.17 9.40 14.94
CA PRO A 311 6.10 9.74 16.36
C PRO A 311 4.69 9.75 16.91
N GLN A 312 4.52 9.23 18.13
CA GLN A 312 3.26 9.34 18.89
C GLN A 312 3.27 10.52 19.85
N SER A 313 4.42 11.18 20.02
CA SER A 313 4.61 12.28 20.95
C SER A 313 5.61 13.28 20.42
N ARG A 314 5.65 14.47 21.04
CA ARG A 314 6.62 15.51 20.71
C ARG A 314 8.06 15.10 21.08
N GLU A 315 8.22 14.32 22.14
CA GLU A 315 9.52 13.80 22.59
C GLU A 315 10.18 12.88 21.54
N GLU A 316 9.38 12.24 20.70
CA GLU A 316 9.87 11.32 19.67
C GLU A 316 10.17 12.00 18.32
N LEU A 317 9.88 13.29 18.16
CA LEU A 317 10.00 14.00 16.87
C LEU A 317 11.41 13.94 16.28
N ALA A 318 12.44 14.05 17.12
CA ALA A 318 13.84 13.96 16.67
C ALA A 318 14.13 12.60 16.01
N GLY A 319 13.47 11.52 16.45
CA GLY A 319 13.60 10.19 15.86
C GLY A 319 13.14 10.11 14.40
N LEU A 320 12.16 10.93 14.01
CA LEU A 320 11.65 10.97 12.63
C LEU A 320 12.70 11.49 11.64
N VAL A 321 13.68 12.28 12.10
CA VAL A 321 14.72 12.88 11.24
C VAL A 321 15.57 11.79 10.58
N GLY A 322 15.76 10.66 11.26
CA GLY A 322 16.42 9.47 10.70
C GLY A 322 15.72 8.88 9.47
N PHE A 323 14.43 9.21 9.26
CA PHE A 323 13.64 8.75 8.12
C PHE A 323 13.51 9.79 7.00
N SER A 324 14.12 10.97 7.11
CA SER A 324 13.95 12.07 6.14
C SER A 324 14.29 11.67 4.69
N ASP A 325 15.39 10.94 4.47
CA ASP A 325 15.73 10.44 3.13
C ASP A 325 14.68 9.47 2.58
N ARG A 326 14.12 8.62 3.44
CA ARG A 326 13.15 7.59 3.09
C ARG A 326 11.80 8.23 2.75
N LEU A 327 11.32 9.14 3.60
CA LEU A 327 10.13 9.96 3.34
C LEU A 327 10.26 10.77 2.05
N PHE A 328 11.42 11.39 1.82
CA PHE A 328 11.66 12.17 0.62
C PHE A 328 11.54 11.33 -0.65
N LYS A 329 12.11 10.12 -0.64
CA LYS A 329 11.99 9.19 -1.77
C LYS A 329 10.57 8.73 -2.01
N ILE A 330 9.78 8.48 -0.96
CA ILE A 330 8.36 8.14 -1.07
C ILE A 330 7.58 9.30 -1.71
N LEU A 331 7.83 10.55 -1.28
CA LEU A 331 7.20 11.73 -1.86
C LEU A 331 7.55 11.92 -3.33
N VAL A 332 8.82 11.73 -3.71
CA VAL A 332 9.25 11.78 -5.12
C VAL A 332 8.55 10.71 -5.94
N ALA A 333 8.49 9.47 -5.44
CA ALA A 333 7.77 8.39 -6.10
C ALA A 333 6.29 8.73 -6.30
N TYR A 334 5.63 9.25 -5.26
CA TYR A 334 4.22 9.67 -5.34
C TYR A 334 3.98 10.80 -6.36
N ASN A 335 4.79 11.86 -6.35
CA ASN A 335 4.62 12.98 -7.26
C ASN A 335 4.78 12.56 -8.73
N ASN A 336 5.71 11.64 -9.01
CA ASN A 336 5.86 11.04 -10.35
C ASN A 336 4.61 10.24 -10.77
N CYS A 337 3.85 9.69 -9.82
CA CYS A 337 2.57 9.02 -10.11
C CYS A 337 1.46 10.00 -10.46
N ALA A 338 1.37 11.10 -9.70
CA ALA A 338 0.24 12.01 -9.78
C ALA A 338 0.29 13.00 -10.96
N LEU A 339 1.49 13.33 -11.45
CA LEU A 339 1.68 14.32 -12.51
C LEU A 339 1.52 13.77 -13.93
N GLU A 340 1.68 12.46 -14.13
CA GLU A 340 1.78 11.86 -15.47
C GLU A 340 0.48 11.25 -15.99
N SER A 341 -0.64 11.40 -15.27
CA SER A 341 -1.96 10.89 -15.67
C SER A 341 -2.55 11.50 -16.95
N ASN A 342 -1.85 12.45 -17.59
CA ASN A 342 -2.33 13.19 -18.76
C ASN A 342 -1.77 12.69 -20.10
N ASN A 343 -0.80 11.76 -20.14
CA ASN A 343 -0.24 11.26 -21.40
C ASN A 343 0.18 9.79 -21.30
N GLN A 344 -0.70 8.86 -21.68
CA GLN A 344 -0.26 7.59 -22.25
C GLN A 344 -1.09 7.21 -23.47
N GLY A 345 -0.35 6.87 -24.54
CA GLY A 345 -0.88 6.12 -25.66
C GLY A 345 -1.23 4.69 -25.24
N ASN A 346 -2.39 4.26 -25.71
CA ASN A 346 -2.83 2.91 -26.02
C ASN A 346 -2.03 1.75 -25.41
N LEU A 347 -2.25 1.45 -24.12
CA LEU A 347 -2.40 0.06 -23.70
C LEU A 347 -3.90 -0.29 -23.82
N GLU A 348 -4.39 -0.40 -25.05
CA GLU A 348 -5.75 -0.87 -25.40
C GLU A 348 -5.92 -2.38 -25.14
N GLU A 349 -5.29 -2.92 -24.11
CA GLU A 349 -5.50 -4.31 -23.71
C GLU A 349 -6.58 -4.36 -22.64
N ALA A 350 -7.70 -5.02 -22.98
CA ALA A 350 -8.87 -5.17 -22.13
C ALA A 350 -8.50 -5.47 -20.67
N ASN A 351 -9.09 -4.71 -19.75
CA ASN A 351 -8.92 -4.88 -18.31
C ASN A 351 -9.41 -6.26 -17.86
N ILE A 352 -8.73 -6.82 -16.85
CA ILE A 352 -8.92 -8.21 -16.45
C ILE A 352 -9.76 -8.28 -15.18
N GLU A 353 -10.64 -9.27 -15.13
CA GLU A 353 -11.53 -9.54 -14.01
C GLU A 353 -10.76 -9.76 -12.69
N THR A 354 -11.17 -9.09 -11.62
CA THR A 354 -10.58 -9.27 -10.28
C THR A 354 -11.36 -10.35 -9.50
N LEU A 355 -10.66 -11.16 -8.69
CA LEU A 355 -11.24 -12.33 -8.01
C LEU A 355 -12.32 -11.92 -7.00
N GLY A 356 -13.59 -12.07 -7.36
CA GLY A 356 -14.75 -11.68 -6.54
C GLY A 356 -14.85 -12.43 -5.20
N SER A 357 -15.58 -11.84 -4.22
CA SER A 357 -15.74 -12.42 -2.86
C SER A 357 -16.32 -13.83 -2.79
N PRO A 358 -17.33 -14.21 -3.61
CA PRO A 358 -17.83 -15.59 -3.59
C PRO A 358 -16.72 -16.60 -3.89
N LEU A 359 -15.89 -16.31 -4.90
CA LEU A 359 -14.76 -17.14 -5.30
C LEU A 359 -13.64 -17.09 -4.25
N MET A 360 -13.36 -15.90 -3.71
CA MET A 360 -12.38 -15.73 -2.62
C MET A 360 -12.75 -16.57 -1.39
N LYS A 361 -14.01 -16.51 -0.95
CA LYS A 361 -14.51 -17.30 0.18
C LYS A 361 -14.47 -18.81 -0.08
N ALA A 362 -14.62 -19.23 -1.33
CA ALA A 362 -14.54 -20.64 -1.70
C ALA A 362 -13.12 -21.20 -1.51
N ILE A 363 -12.10 -20.39 -1.80
CA ILE A 363 -10.69 -20.81 -1.75
C ILE A 363 -9.99 -20.50 -0.42
N THR A 364 -10.57 -19.68 0.45
CA THR A 364 -9.99 -19.34 1.76
C THR A 364 -10.64 -20.11 2.92
N GLU A 365 -9.86 -20.45 3.93
CA GLU A 365 -10.36 -20.93 5.22
C GLU A 365 -11.04 -19.80 5.99
N SER A 366 -12.15 -20.11 6.67
CA SER A 366 -12.82 -19.20 7.59
C SER A 366 -12.23 -19.20 9.00
N THR A 367 -11.37 -20.19 9.31
CA THR A 367 -10.76 -20.35 10.64
C THR A 367 -9.57 -19.41 10.79
N ILE A 368 -9.42 -18.79 11.97
CA ILE A 368 -8.31 -17.90 12.30
C ILE A 368 -7.40 -18.61 13.31
N SER A 369 -6.08 -18.58 13.09
CA SER A 369 -5.11 -19.19 13.99
C SER A 369 -3.90 -18.31 14.22
N LYS A 370 -3.66 -17.95 15.48
CA LYS A 370 -2.45 -17.23 15.92
C LYS A 370 -1.15 -18.03 15.77
N LYS A 371 -1.24 -19.35 15.53
CA LYS A 371 -0.07 -20.21 15.30
C LYS A 371 0.43 -20.17 13.86
N ARG A 372 -0.38 -19.68 12.92
CA ARG A 372 0.02 -19.56 11.51
C ARG A 372 1.05 -18.44 11.38
N LYS A 373 2.06 -18.70 10.56
CA LYS A 373 3.17 -17.78 10.34
C LYS A 373 2.72 -16.65 9.44
N ASN A 374 3.05 -15.41 9.79
CA ASN A 374 2.81 -14.24 8.93
C ASN A 374 4.12 -13.77 8.33
N TYR A 375 4.31 -14.01 7.04
CA TYR A 375 5.51 -13.60 6.32
C TYR A 375 5.50 -12.10 5.98
N GLN A 376 4.33 -11.44 5.97
CA GLN A 376 4.20 -10.02 5.61
C GLN A 376 4.28 -9.07 6.82
N GLN A 377 4.52 -9.61 8.01
CA GLN A 377 4.56 -8.81 9.23
C GLN A 377 5.83 -7.97 9.31
N HIS A 378 5.65 -6.69 9.66
CA HIS A 378 6.72 -5.80 10.10
C HIS A 378 6.70 -5.68 11.62
N TYR A 379 7.88 -5.52 12.23
CA TYR A 379 7.98 -5.23 13.65
C TYR A 379 7.43 -3.82 13.91
N CYS A 380 6.30 -3.75 14.61
CA CYS A 380 5.73 -2.49 15.06
C CYS A 380 6.40 -2.05 16.36
N ARG A 381 6.85 -0.79 16.41
CA ARG A 381 7.35 -0.16 17.65
C ARG A 381 6.22 0.21 18.59
#